data_AF-A0A3R7VYN4-F1
#
_entry.id   AF-A0A3R7VYN4-F1
#
_cell.length_a   1.000
_cell.length_b   1.000
_cell.length_c   1.000
_cell.angle_alpha   90.00
_cell.angle_beta   90.00
_cell.angle_gamma   90.00
#
_symmetry.space_group_name_H-M   'P 1'
#
loop_
_entity.id
_entity.type
_entity.pdbx_description
1 polymer ?
#
loop_
_entity_poly.entity_id
_entity_poly.type
_entity_poly.pdbx_seq_one_letter_code
_entity_poly.pdbx_strand_id
1 'polypeptide(L)'
;MLSTSSMLLRQSFSTVSAGRRVLCSLQELQALQGKGLKFPIHSPKPKQAMQTSDVKTTSKPRQRRDLLTTGFVFFNEKTQQPRAFINRCPHALLELDFDDSDFFCEGFIHCKAHAAYFDPDTGICLQGPISSRKALRGLEELRVVIDGKDIVLLAEQAYECISSVPGYDNREQLEAYKRDKQQELAEALSNRSDVSGVEEMQQRVHEKTMARLKQYEQIDEAARHMK
;
A
#
# COMPACT_ATOMS: atom_id res chain seq x y z
N MET A 1 -48.25 -32.69 33.84
CA MET A 1 -48.42 -33.04 32.43
C MET A 1 -48.54 -31.75 31.63
N LEU A 2 -47.80 -31.65 30.52
CA LEU A 2 -47.84 -30.62 29.45
C LEU A 2 -47.36 -29.21 29.88
N SER A 3 -46.12 -28.80 29.60
CA SER A 3 -45.47 -28.52 28.30
C SER A 3 -46.12 -27.35 27.54
N THR A 4 -45.37 -26.24 27.39
CA THR A 4 -44.94 -25.68 26.07
C THR A 4 -44.08 -24.43 26.28
N SER A 5 -42.76 -24.66 26.24
CA SER A 5 -41.79 -23.99 25.35
C SER A 5 -42.01 -22.51 24.98
N SER A 6 -41.30 -21.61 25.67
CA SER A 6 -40.95 -20.29 25.15
C SER A 6 -39.82 -20.45 24.12
N MET A 7 -40.13 -20.21 22.84
CA MET A 7 -39.13 -20.12 21.77
C MET A 7 -38.26 -18.89 21.99
N LEU A 8 -37.08 -19.10 22.59
CA LEU A 8 -35.95 -18.19 22.38
C LEU A 8 -35.57 -18.31 20.91
N LEU A 9 -35.96 -17.31 20.11
CA LEU A 9 -35.39 -17.07 18.79
C LEU A 9 -33.87 -16.92 18.99
N ARG A 10 -33.14 -18.01 18.77
CA ARG A 10 -31.72 -17.94 18.41
C ARG A 10 -31.68 -17.15 17.12
N GLN A 11 -31.41 -15.86 17.23
CA GLN A 11 -30.89 -15.09 16.11
C GLN A 11 -29.59 -15.78 15.73
N SER A 12 -29.68 -16.61 14.69
CA SER A 12 -28.55 -17.08 13.93
C SER A 12 -27.87 -15.84 13.38
N PHE A 13 -26.88 -15.34 14.11
CA PHE A 13 -25.84 -14.50 13.55
C PHE A 13 -25.21 -15.34 12.44
N SER A 14 -25.58 -15.05 11.20
CA SER A 14 -24.82 -15.47 10.03
C SER A 14 -23.43 -14.89 10.22
N THR A 15 -22.50 -15.71 10.69
CA THR A 15 -21.08 -15.43 10.69
C THR A 15 -20.66 -15.34 9.23
N VAL A 16 -20.75 -14.13 8.65
CA VAL A 16 -19.88 -13.76 7.55
C VAL A 16 -18.48 -13.99 8.09
N SER A 17 -17.73 -14.92 7.51
CA SER A 17 -16.36 -15.22 7.90
C SER A 17 -15.59 -13.90 8.01
N ALA A 18 -15.21 -13.53 9.24
CA ALA A 18 -14.34 -12.39 9.51
C ALA A 18 -13.13 -12.50 8.59
N GLY A 19 -13.03 -11.61 7.60
CA GLY A 19 -12.09 -11.76 6.50
C GLY A 19 -10.66 -11.57 6.98
N ARG A 20 -9.98 -12.66 7.32
CA ARG A 20 -8.54 -12.68 7.62
C ARG A 20 -7.83 -13.21 6.38
N ARG A 21 -6.86 -12.47 5.86
CA ARG A 21 -6.05 -12.90 4.72
C ARG A 21 -4.58 -12.88 5.09
N VAL A 22 -3.93 -14.04 5.02
CA VAL A 22 -2.47 -14.14 5.15
C VAL A 22 -1.81 -13.45 3.96
N LEU A 23 -0.85 -12.57 4.23
CA LEU A 23 -0.06 -11.85 3.23
C LEU A 23 1.28 -12.56 2.98
N CYS A 24 2.03 -12.82 4.05
CA CYS A 24 3.36 -13.45 4.04
C CYS A 24 3.73 -13.92 5.46
N SER A 25 4.87 -14.59 5.60
CA SER A 25 5.41 -14.89 6.94
C SER A 25 6.12 -13.68 7.56
N LEU A 26 6.15 -13.60 8.88
CA LEU A 26 6.92 -12.58 9.62
C LEU A 26 8.40 -12.64 9.26
N GLN A 27 8.96 -13.85 9.13
CA GLN A 27 10.37 -14.04 8.77
C GLN A 27 10.66 -13.49 7.37
N GLU A 28 9.78 -13.74 6.40
CA GLU A 28 9.88 -13.20 5.04
C GLU A 28 9.83 -11.67 5.06
N LEU A 29 8.89 -11.09 5.79
CA LEU A 29 8.75 -9.63 5.88
C LEU A 29 9.96 -8.96 6.54
N GLN A 30 10.53 -9.59 7.58
CA GLN A 30 11.76 -9.13 8.24
C GLN A 30 12.99 -9.25 7.32
N ALA A 31 13.06 -10.30 6.50
CA ALA A 31 14.17 -10.51 5.56
C ALA A 31 14.22 -9.47 4.43
N LEU A 32 13.14 -8.71 4.20
CA LEU A 32 13.10 -7.64 3.19
C LEU A 32 13.89 -6.38 3.59
N GLN A 33 14.42 -6.30 4.82
CA GLN A 33 15.33 -5.23 5.28
C GLN A 33 14.83 -3.82 4.92
N GLY A 34 13.60 -3.51 5.32
CA GLY A 34 12.99 -2.19 5.06
C GLY A 34 12.41 -2.01 3.65
N LYS A 35 12.39 -3.03 2.79
CA LYS A 35 11.54 -3.04 1.57
C LYS A 35 10.10 -3.45 1.90
N GLY A 36 9.17 -3.04 1.05
CA GLY A 36 7.75 -3.41 1.16
C GLY A 36 7.38 -4.57 0.25
N LEU A 37 6.41 -5.37 0.70
CA LEU A 37 5.75 -6.40 -0.09
C LEU A 37 4.44 -5.82 -0.65
N LYS A 38 4.33 -5.71 -1.98
CA LYS A 38 3.11 -5.29 -2.69
C LYS A 38 2.12 -6.46 -2.79
N PHE A 39 0.82 -6.19 -2.58
CA PHE A 39 -0.25 -7.18 -2.69
C PHE A 39 -1.56 -6.56 -3.24
N PRO A 40 -2.41 -7.32 -3.94
CA PRO A 40 -3.73 -6.83 -4.37
C PRO A 40 -4.67 -6.75 -3.16
N ILE A 41 -5.42 -5.64 -2.97
CA ILE A 41 -6.35 -5.49 -1.84
C ILE A 41 -7.60 -6.35 -2.04
N HIS A 42 -8.16 -6.34 -3.25
CA HIS A 42 -9.28 -7.19 -3.60
C HIS A 42 -8.80 -8.49 -4.24
N SER A 43 -9.42 -9.61 -3.87
CA SER A 43 -9.25 -10.85 -4.63
C SER A 43 -9.72 -10.61 -6.07
N PRO A 44 -8.95 -11.02 -7.09
CA PRO A 44 -9.42 -10.94 -8.46
C PRO A 44 -10.72 -11.73 -8.55
N LYS A 45 -11.84 -11.09 -8.92
CA LYS A 45 -13.07 -11.82 -9.25
C LYS A 45 -12.73 -12.79 -10.38
N PRO A 46 -13.15 -14.07 -10.31
CA PRO A 46 -13.00 -14.97 -11.45
C PRO A 46 -13.63 -14.29 -12.66
N LYS A 47 -12.94 -14.34 -13.81
CA LYS A 47 -13.44 -13.85 -15.10
C LYS A 47 -14.75 -14.60 -15.39
N GLN A 48 -15.89 -14.06 -14.97
CA GLN A 48 -17.16 -14.57 -15.45
C GLN A 48 -17.16 -14.32 -16.95
N ALA A 49 -17.35 -15.41 -17.70
CA ALA A 49 -17.37 -15.44 -19.14
C ALA A 49 -18.26 -14.29 -19.65
N MET A 50 -17.69 -13.51 -20.56
CA MET A 50 -18.36 -12.44 -21.27
C MET A 50 -19.66 -12.98 -21.88
N GLN A 51 -20.79 -12.74 -21.21
CA GLN A 51 -22.09 -13.00 -21.81
C GLN A 51 -22.30 -11.94 -22.90
N THR A 52 -22.28 -12.43 -24.12
CA THR A 52 -22.67 -11.70 -25.32
C THR A 52 -24.13 -11.29 -25.18
N SER A 53 -24.38 -10.01 -24.94
CA SER A 53 -25.67 -9.40 -25.24
C SER A 53 -25.43 -8.17 -26.10
N ASP A 54 -26.01 -8.24 -27.30
CA ASP A 54 -25.98 -7.23 -28.34
C ASP A 54 -26.60 -5.91 -27.85
N VAL A 55 -25.77 -4.92 -27.58
CA VAL A 55 -26.17 -3.51 -27.65
C VAL A 55 -25.01 -2.71 -28.26
N LYS A 56 -25.22 -2.21 -29.48
CA LYS A 56 -24.37 -1.19 -30.11
C LYS A 56 -24.41 0.09 -29.26
N THR A 57 -23.42 0.26 -28.40
CA THR A 57 -23.08 1.58 -27.84
C THR A 57 -21.58 1.75 -27.92
N THR A 58 -21.13 2.66 -28.77
CA THR A 58 -19.73 3.03 -28.97
C THR A 58 -19.23 3.86 -27.79
N SER A 59 -19.01 3.22 -26.66
CA SER A 59 -18.12 3.73 -25.62
C SER A 59 -17.54 2.52 -24.88
N LYS A 60 -16.23 2.31 -25.01
CA LYS A 60 -15.52 1.31 -24.20
C LYS A 60 -15.91 1.57 -22.73
N PRO A 61 -16.49 0.61 -22.00
CA PRO A 61 -16.78 0.82 -20.60
C PRO A 61 -15.44 1.08 -19.92
N ARG A 62 -15.27 2.29 -19.37
CA ARG A 62 -14.13 2.62 -18.51
C ARG A 62 -14.21 1.66 -17.34
N GLN A 63 -13.52 0.52 -17.39
CA GLN A 63 -13.36 -0.35 -16.24
C GLN A 63 -12.92 0.54 -15.08
N ARG A 64 -13.72 0.59 -14.01
CA ARG A 64 -13.38 1.36 -12.80
C ARG A 64 -11.96 0.98 -12.40
N ARG A 65 -11.02 1.93 -12.51
CA ARG A 65 -9.64 1.82 -12.00
C ARG A 65 -9.60 1.42 -10.52
N ASP A 66 -10.71 1.55 -9.80
CA ASP A 66 -10.87 1.20 -8.39
C ASP A 66 -10.71 -0.31 -8.10
N LEU A 67 -10.90 -1.20 -9.10
CA LEU A 67 -10.81 -2.65 -8.90
C LEU A 67 -9.39 -3.23 -8.89
N LEU A 68 -8.36 -2.40 -9.13
CA LEU A 68 -6.93 -2.79 -9.15
C LEU A 68 -6.13 -2.16 -8.01
N THR A 69 -6.79 -1.75 -6.93
CA THR A 69 -6.07 -1.08 -5.83
C THR A 69 -5.15 -2.10 -5.13
N THR A 70 -3.84 -1.83 -5.17
CA THR A 70 -2.84 -2.59 -4.42
C THR A 70 -2.58 -1.95 -3.06
N GLY A 71 -2.08 -2.74 -2.12
CA GLY A 71 -1.52 -2.32 -0.86
C GLY A 71 -0.08 -2.76 -0.78
N PHE A 72 0.66 -2.23 0.19
CA PHE A 72 1.98 -2.72 0.52
C PHE A 72 2.11 -2.88 2.03
N VAL A 73 2.86 -3.88 2.46
CA VAL A 73 3.17 -4.17 3.86
C VAL A 73 4.68 -4.22 4.04
N PHE A 74 5.18 -3.73 5.16
CA PHE A 74 6.60 -3.78 5.52
C PHE A 74 6.76 -3.98 7.02
N PHE A 75 7.92 -4.47 7.43
CA PHE A 75 8.27 -4.53 8.84
C PHE A 75 8.93 -3.22 9.25
N ASN A 76 8.34 -2.51 10.21
CA ASN A 76 8.89 -1.29 10.73
C ASN A 76 9.86 -1.61 11.88
N GLU A 77 11.16 -1.47 11.60
CA GLU A 77 12.22 -1.81 12.55
C GLU A 77 12.25 -0.89 13.78
N LYS A 78 11.81 0.37 13.66
CA LYS A 78 11.78 1.30 14.80
C LYS A 78 10.72 0.89 15.81
N THR A 79 9.54 0.52 15.33
CA THR A 79 8.40 0.14 16.18
C THR A 79 8.31 -1.36 16.45
N GLN A 80 9.13 -2.17 15.76
CA GLN A 80 9.10 -3.64 15.78
C GLN A 80 7.73 -4.23 15.43
N GLN A 81 7.00 -3.56 14.53
CA GLN A 81 5.64 -3.95 14.12
C GLN A 81 5.46 -3.89 12.60
N PRO A 82 4.63 -4.77 12.00
CA PRO A 82 4.27 -4.66 10.59
C PRO A 82 3.36 -3.46 10.38
N ARG A 83 3.56 -2.75 9.27
CA ARG A 83 2.72 -1.64 8.83
C ARG A 83 2.33 -1.83 7.39
N ALA A 84 1.10 -1.44 7.05
CA ALA A 84 0.60 -1.58 5.70
C ALA A 84 -0.24 -0.38 5.30
N PHE A 85 -0.12 0.03 4.04
CA PHE A 85 -0.89 1.15 3.49
C PHE A 85 -1.45 0.79 2.13
N ILE A 86 -2.52 1.46 1.74
CA ILE A 86 -3.00 1.46 0.37
C ILE A 86 -1.93 2.12 -0.50
N ASN A 87 -1.57 1.45 -1.60
CA ASN A 87 -0.59 1.95 -2.55
C ASN A 87 -1.23 3.00 -3.47
N ARG A 88 -1.58 4.16 -2.90
CA ARG A 88 -2.25 5.24 -3.63
C ARG A 88 -1.84 6.59 -3.08
N CYS A 89 -1.17 7.38 -3.91
CA CYS A 89 -0.79 8.74 -3.57
C CYS A 89 -2.03 9.65 -3.51
N PRO A 90 -2.29 10.35 -2.39
CA PRO A 90 -3.44 11.25 -2.25
C PRO A 90 -3.38 12.49 -3.16
N HIS A 91 -2.25 12.74 -3.82
CA HIS A 91 -2.09 13.82 -4.81
C HIS A 91 -2.77 13.50 -6.15
N ALA A 92 -2.38 12.39 -6.78
CA ALA A 92 -2.77 12.07 -8.16
C ALA A 92 -3.52 10.74 -8.31
N LEU A 93 -3.77 10.04 -7.19
CA LEU A 93 -4.39 8.71 -7.15
C LEU A 93 -3.65 7.64 -7.98
N LEU A 94 -2.34 7.86 -8.17
CA LEU A 94 -1.40 6.90 -8.76
C LEU A 94 -0.78 6.05 -7.66
N GLU A 95 -0.28 4.88 -8.02
CA GLU A 95 0.55 4.09 -7.12
C GLU A 95 1.82 4.85 -6.73
N LEU A 96 2.34 4.56 -5.53
CA LEU A 96 3.53 5.18 -4.97
C LEU A 96 4.79 4.62 -5.65
N ASP A 97 4.76 3.35 -6.01
CA ASP A 97 5.81 2.63 -6.74
C ASP A 97 5.61 2.67 -8.26
N PHE A 98 6.58 2.13 -9.00
CA PHE A 98 6.49 1.91 -10.45
C PHE A 98 6.46 0.41 -10.75
N ASP A 99 5.62 -0.33 -10.03
CA ASP A 99 5.52 -1.80 -10.07
C ASP A 99 6.79 -2.56 -9.63
N ASP A 100 7.73 -1.87 -9.01
CA ASP A 100 9.00 -2.44 -8.53
C ASP A 100 8.97 -2.78 -7.03
N SER A 101 7.84 -2.56 -6.33
CA SER A 101 7.67 -2.80 -4.89
C SER A 101 8.71 -2.09 -4.00
N ASP A 102 9.34 -1.05 -4.53
CA ASP A 102 10.31 -0.24 -3.81
C ASP A 102 9.63 1.07 -3.40
N PHE A 103 9.29 1.17 -2.11
CA PHE A 103 8.45 2.24 -1.56
C PHE A 103 9.24 3.28 -0.75
N PHE A 104 10.54 3.06 -0.54
CA PHE A 104 11.29 3.81 0.46
C PHE A 104 12.44 4.62 -0.15
N CYS A 105 12.70 5.78 0.45
CA CYS A 105 13.87 6.60 0.17
C CYS A 105 14.29 7.25 1.49
N GLU A 106 15.54 7.06 1.91
CA GLU A 106 16.07 7.53 3.19
C GLU A 106 15.23 7.09 4.41
N GLY A 107 14.64 5.89 4.36
CA GLY A 107 13.79 5.37 5.44
C GLY A 107 12.36 5.94 5.48
N PHE A 108 12.00 6.84 4.55
CA PHE A 108 10.65 7.39 4.42
C PHE A 108 9.90 6.75 3.26
N ILE A 109 8.57 6.68 3.35
CA ILE A 109 7.75 6.25 2.22
C ILE A 109 7.77 7.35 1.16
N HIS A 110 8.15 7.01 -0.07
CA HIS A 110 8.41 7.96 -1.15
C HIS A 110 7.54 7.64 -2.37
N CYS A 111 6.72 8.62 -2.80
CA CYS A 111 6.00 8.55 -4.06
C CYS A 111 6.95 8.85 -5.23
N LYS A 112 7.31 7.82 -6.00
CA LYS A 112 8.26 7.93 -7.11
C LYS A 112 7.78 8.80 -8.27
N ALA A 113 6.48 9.03 -8.38
CA ALA A 113 5.90 9.85 -9.46
C ALA A 113 6.24 11.34 -9.32
N HIS A 114 6.07 11.92 -8.12
CA HIS A 114 6.20 13.37 -7.92
C HIS A 114 6.95 13.76 -6.64
N ALA A 115 7.66 12.81 -6.01
CA ALA A 115 8.50 13.02 -4.83
C ALA A 115 7.77 13.60 -3.61
N ALA A 116 6.59 13.05 -3.31
CA ALA A 116 5.95 13.24 -2.01
C ALA A 116 6.51 12.22 -1.00
N TYR A 117 6.68 12.64 0.25
CA TYR A 117 7.22 11.83 1.34
C TYR A 117 6.22 11.68 2.48
N PHE A 118 6.13 10.46 3.00
CA PHE A 118 5.25 10.08 4.09
C PHE A 118 6.04 9.37 5.19
N ASP A 119 5.58 9.56 6.42
CA ASP A 119 6.15 8.90 7.59
C ASP A 119 5.81 7.40 7.60
N PRO A 120 6.78 6.48 7.73
CA PRO A 120 6.51 5.05 7.82
C PRO A 120 5.74 4.65 9.09
N ASP A 121 5.86 5.44 10.16
CA ASP A 121 5.26 5.15 11.46
C ASP A 121 3.78 5.59 11.54
N THR A 122 3.30 6.42 10.63
CA THR A 122 1.91 6.95 10.74
C THR A 122 1.23 7.15 9.38
N GLY A 123 1.97 7.13 8.29
CA GLY A 123 1.49 7.49 6.96
C GLY A 123 1.25 8.99 6.76
N ILE A 124 1.55 9.87 7.74
CA ILE A 124 1.31 11.31 7.58
C ILE A 124 2.19 11.88 6.46
N CYS A 125 1.63 12.82 5.70
CA CYS A 125 2.40 13.53 4.68
C CYS A 125 3.39 14.48 5.36
N LEU A 126 4.68 14.22 5.18
CA LEU A 126 5.78 15.08 5.63
C LEU A 126 6.10 16.14 4.59
N GLN A 127 6.02 15.77 3.31
CA GLN A 127 6.33 16.68 2.21
C GLN A 127 5.49 16.35 0.98
N GLY A 128 4.85 17.36 0.41
CA GLY A 128 4.09 17.22 -0.84
C GLY A 128 4.96 17.10 -2.09
N PRO A 129 4.33 17.09 -3.28
CA PRO A 129 5.03 16.97 -4.56
C PRO A 129 6.11 18.03 -4.73
N ILE A 130 7.22 17.70 -5.39
CA ILE A 130 8.34 18.62 -5.60
C ILE A 130 7.93 19.95 -6.25
N SER A 131 6.91 19.93 -7.11
CA SER A 131 6.40 21.10 -7.83
C SER A 131 5.71 22.14 -6.95
N SER A 132 5.21 21.75 -5.77
CA SER A 132 4.41 22.65 -4.92
C SER A 132 4.77 22.62 -3.45
N ARG A 133 5.36 21.51 -2.96
CA ARG A 133 5.62 21.21 -1.55
C ARG A 133 4.39 21.31 -0.64
N LYS A 134 3.18 21.44 -1.21
CA LYS A 134 1.93 21.59 -0.47
C LYS A 134 1.60 20.33 0.32
N ALA A 135 1.19 20.49 1.58
CA ALA A 135 0.76 19.38 2.41
C ALA A 135 -0.41 18.62 1.76
N LEU A 136 -0.31 17.28 1.82
CA LEU A 136 -1.37 16.37 1.39
C LEU A 136 -2.04 15.73 2.61
N ARG A 137 -3.12 14.98 2.37
CA ARG A 137 -3.58 13.98 3.34
C ARG A 137 -2.52 12.89 3.52
N GLY A 138 -2.57 12.19 4.65
CA GLY A 138 -1.75 10.99 4.87
C GLY A 138 -2.19 9.82 3.98
N LEU A 139 -1.39 8.76 3.98
CA LEU A 139 -1.73 7.49 3.36
C LEU A 139 -2.85 6.80 4.14
N GLU A 140 -3.67 6.05 3.42
CA GLU A 140 -4.71 5.22 4.01
C GLU A 140 -4.07 3.93 4.53
N GLU A 141 -4.16 3.70 5.84
CA GLU A 141 -3.56 2.52 6.48
C GLU A 141 -4.45 1.28 6.36
N LEU A 142 -3.81 0.14 6.17
CA LEU A 142 -4.43 -1.19 6.18
C LEU A 142 -4.07 -1.89 7.49
N ARG A 143 -5.09 -2.39 8.21
CA ARG A 143 -4.85 -3.12 9.45
C ARG A 143 -4.24 -4.49 9.20
N VAL A 144 -3.01 -4.66 9.68
CA VAL A 144 -2.29 -5.93 9.68
C VAL A 144 -1.95 -6.34 11.11
N VAL A 145 -1.93 -7.64 11.36
CA VAL A 145 -1.56 -8.21 12.65
C VAL A 145 -0.58 -9.37 12.45
N ILE A 146 0.24 -9.63 13.45
CA ILE A 146 1.03 -10.86 13.53
C ILE A 146 0.14 -11.95 14.14
N ASP A 147 -0.07 -13.05 13.42
CA ASP A 147 -0.78 -14.23 13.89
C ASP A 147 0.15 -15.44 13.81
N GLY A 148 0.73 -15.83 14.95
CA GLY A 148 1.76 -16.86 15.01
C GLY A 148 3.01 -16.45 14.22
N LYS A 149 3.21 -17.08 13.06
CA LYS A 149 4.35 -16.82 12.16
C LYS A 149 3.96 -16.00 10.94
N ASP A 150 2.68 -15.63 10.82
CA ASP A 150 2.12 -15.03 9.62
C ASP A 150 1.71 -13.58 9.85
N ILE A 151 1.81 -12.78 8.79
CA ILE A 151 1.27 -11.42 8.72
C ILE A 151 -0.10 -11.50 8.07
N VAL A 152 -1.12 -11.07 8.79
CA VAL A 152 -2.52 -11.20 8.40
C VAL A 152 -3.16 -9.84 8.22
N LEU A 153 -3.74 -9.61 7.04
CA LEU A 153 -4.61 -8.48 6.74
C LEU A 153 -6.01 -8.72 7.30
N LEU A 154 -6.56 -7.72 7.97
CA LEU A 154 -7.92 -7.74 8.52
C LEU A 154 -8.90 -7.00 7.59
N ALA A 155 -9.90 -7.70 7.06
CA ALA A 155 -10.80 -7.21 6.01
C ALA A 155 -11.81 -6.15 6.46
N GLU A 156 -12.19 -6.13 7.74
CA GLU A 156 -13.26 -5.24 8.25
C GLU A 156 -12.80 -3.79 8.45
N GLN A 157 -11.51 -3.49 8.28
CA GLN A 157 -10.94 -2.14 8.51
C GLN A 157 -9.99 -1.69 7.39
N ALA A 158 -10.01 -2.34 6.23
CA ALA A 158 -9.28 -1.86 5.06
C ALA A 158 -9.87 -0.54 4.48
N TYR A 159 -11.05 -0.12 4.96
CA TYR A 159 -11.79 1.05 4.47
C TYR A 159 -12.15 2.07 5.56
N GLU A 160 -11.91 1.78 6.84
CA GLU A 160 -12.04 2.80 7.88
C GLU A 160 -10.69 3.47 8.05
N CYS A 161 -10.64 4.78 7.79
CA CYS A 161 -9.48 5.62 7.98
C CYS A 161 -9.14 5.71 9.48
N ILE A 162 -8.49 4.67 9.99
CA ILE A 162 -7.88 4.71 11.31
C ILE A 162 -6.50 5.29 11.10
N SER A 163 -6.43 6.61 11.24
CA SER A 163 -5.18 7.29 11.51
C SER A 163 -4.59 6.67 12.79
N SER A 164 -3.68 5.69 12.65
CA SER A 164 -2.83 5.14 13.71
C SER A 164 -1.78 6.13 14.20
N VAL A 165 -2.16 7.41 14.26
CA VAL A 165 -1.43 8.36 15.08
C VAL A 165 -1.58 7.83 16.52
N PRO A 166 -0.48 7.50 17.21
CA PRO A 166 -0.52 7.10 18.61
C PRO A 166 -1.31 8.13 19.41
N GLY A 167 -2.10 7.70 20.40
CA GLY A 167 -2.99 8.55 21.18
C GLY A 167 -2.36 9.87 21.63
N TYR A 168 -2.63 10.94 20.88
CA TYR A 168 -2.26 12.30 21.23
C TYR A 168 -3.56 13.09 21.36
N ASP A 169 -3.91 13.42 22.60
CA ASP A 169 -5.15 14.07 22.98
C ASP A 169 -5.25 15.55 22.53
N ASN A 170 -4.28 16.08 21.75
CA ASN A 170 -4.38 17.41 21.16
C ASN A 170 -3.62 17.58 19.82
N ARG A 171 -4.15 18.50 18.98
CA ARG A 171 -3.61 18.87 17.65
C ARG A 171 -2.15 19.32 17.70
N GLU A 172 -1.74 19.93 18.80
CA GLU A 172 -0.40 20.51 18.98
C GLU A 172 0.69 19.43 19.04
N GLN A 173 0.43 18.32 19.73
CA GLN A 173 1.36 17.18 19.78
C GLN A 173 1.55 16.53 18.41
N LEU A 174 0.48 16.37 17.62
CA LEU A 174 0.59 15.87 16.25
C LEU A 174 1.39 16.81 15.36
N GLU A 175 1.19 18.12 15.50
CA GLU A 175 1.99 19.11 14.77
C GLU A 175 3.45 19.09 15.20
N ALA A 176 3.74 18.89 16.50
CA ALA A 176 5.11 18.76 17.00
C ALA A 176 5.80 17.50 16.43
N TYR A 177 5.14 16.34 16.48
CA TYR A 177 5.61 15.11 15.86
C TYR A 177 5.88 15.31 14.36
N LYS A 178 4.94 15.95 13.66
CA LYS A 178 5.11 16.22 12.23
C LYS A 178 6.32 17.11 11.94
N ARG A 179 6.55 18.17 12.73
CA ARG A 179 7.71 19.05 12.57
C ARG A 179 9.02 18.31 12.79
N ASP A 180 9.07 17.46 13.81
CA ASP A 180 10.22 16.61 14.11
C ASP A 180 10.53 15.67 12.93
N LYS A 181 9.54 14.95 12.42
CA LYS A 181 9.70 14.09 11.24
C LYS A 181 10.04 14.85 9.96
N GLN A 182 9.57 16.09 9.80
CA GLN A 182 9.97 16.94 8.69
C GLN A 182 11.44 17.35 8.80
N GLN A 183 11.95 17.57 10.01
CA GLN A 183 13.36 17.87 10.25
C GLN A 183 14.24 16.65 9.97
N GLU A 184 13.85 15.45 10.45
CA GLU A 184 14.54 14.19 10.13
C GLU A 184 14.63 13.98 8.61
N LEU A 185 13.53 14.20 7.88
CA LEU A 185 13.50 14.10 6.42
C LEU A 185 14.43 15.13 5.75
N ALA A 186 14.42 16.37 6.22
CA ALA A 186 15.27 17.42 5.66
C ALA A 186 16.76 17.11 5.83
N GLU A 187 17.16 16.62 7.01
CA GLU A 187 18.53 16.19 7.29
C GLU A 187 18.95 15.01 6.40
N ALA A 188 18.09 13.99 6.32
CA ALA A 188 18.32 12.83 5.45
C ALA A 188 18.52 13.22 3.97
N LEU A 189 17.69 14.13 3.45
CA LEU A 189 17.81 14.60 2.07
C LEU A 189 19.05 15.50 1.86
N SER A 190 19.47 16.27 2.86
CA SER A 190 20.67 17.11 2.78
C SER A 190 21.94 16.27 2.75
N ASN A 191 21.99 15.15 3.47
CA ASN A 191 23.17 14.27 3.48
C ASN A 191 23.39 13.52 2.15
N ARG A 192 22.41 13.56 1.23
CA ARG A 192 22.48 12.89 -0.07
C ARG A 192 23.17 13.72 -1.16
N SER A 193 23.39 15.03 -0.95
CA SER A 193 23.72 15.98 -2.03
C SER A 193 25.19 15.96 -2.53
N ASP A 194 25.95 14.90 -2.30
CA ASP A 194 27.29 14.75 -2.87
C ASP A 194 27.22 14.38 -4.37
N VAL A 195 28.22 14.77 -5.16
CA VAL A 195 28.26 14.54 -6.63
C VAL A 195 28.16 13.05 -6.99
N SER A 196 28.67 12.18 -6.13
CA SER A 196 28.49 10.71 -6.19
C SER A 196 27.02 10.30 -6.21
N GLY A 197 26.14 11.03 -5.53
CA GLY A 197 24.71 10.76 -5.46
C GLY A 197 23.97 10.94 -6.79
N VAL A 198 24.46 11.80 -7.69
CA VAL A 198 23.88 11.99 -9.03
C VAL A 198 24.23 10.83 -9.95
N GLU A 199 25.49 10.39 -9.95
CA GLU A 199 25.95 9.23 -10.73
C GLU A 199 25.27 7.94 -10.26
N GLU A 200 25.17 7.73 -8.95
CA GLU A 200 24.41 6.60 -8.38
C GLU A 200 22.94 6.64 -8.79
N MET A 201 22.32 7.82 -8.80
CA MET A 201 20.93 7.95 -9.24
C MET A 201 20.77 7.57 -10.71
N GLN A 202 21.68 8.04 -11.58
CA GLN A 202 21.68 7.71 -13.01
C GLN A 202 21.85 6.20 -13.22
N GLN A 203 22.79 5.58 -12.51
CA GLN A 203 23.03 4.14 -12.56
C GLN A 203 21.79 3.34 -12.14
N ARG A 204 21.15 3.71 -11.02
CA ARG A 204 19.90 3.06 -10.57
C ARG A 204 18.77 3.21 -11.59
N VAL A 205 18.61 4.38 -12.19
CA VAL A 205 17.60 4.61 -13.25
C VAL A 205 17.89 3.76 -14.48
N HIS A 206 19.16 3.66 -14.88
CA HIS A 206 19.59 2.82 -16.00
C HIS A 206 19.27 1.35 -15.73
N GLU A 207 19.70 0.81 -14.59
CA GLU A 207 19.43 -0.57 -14.19
C GLU A 207 17.94 -0.90 -14.18
N LYS A 208 17.11 -0.01 -13.61
CA LYS A 208 15.64 -0.16 -13.63
C LYS A 208 15.07 -0.15 -15.04
N THR A 209 15.60 0.70 -15.91
CA THR A 209 15.18 0.76 -17.32
C THR A 209 15.49 -0.55 -18.03
N MET A 210 16.70 -1.08 -17.86
CA MET A 210 17.11 -2.35 -18.47
C MET A 210 16.32 -3.54 -17.94
N ALA A 211 16.04 -3.59 -16.62
CA ALA A 211 15.20 -4.63 -16.02
C ALA A 211 13.78 -4.63 -16.59
N ARG A 212 13.20 -3.44 -16.80
CA ARG A 212 11.86 -3.29 -17.37
C ARG A 212 11.79 -3.71 -18.85
N LEU A 213 12.81 -3.37 -19.64
CA LEU A 213 12.92 -3.82 -21.03
C LEU A 213 12.96 -5.35 -21.10
N LYS A 214 13.75 -5.99 -20.24
CA LYS A 214 13.84 -7.45 -20.14
C LYS A 214 12.49 -8.09 -19.77
N GLN A 215 11.72 -7.49 -18.87
CA GLN A 215 10.36 -7.97 -18.55
C GLN A 215 9.43 -7.91 -19.76
N TYR A 216 9.49 -6.85 -20.56
CA TYR A 216 8.67 -6.75 -21.78
C TYR A 216 9.06 -7.79 -22.83
N GLU A 217 10.36 -8.06 -23.00
CA GLU A 217 10.85 -9.13 -23.88
C GLU A 217 10.29 -10.50 -23.45
N GLN A 218 10.32 -10.82 -22.15
CA GLN A 218 9.77 -12.07 -21.61
C GLN A 218 8.26 -12.20 -21.82
N ILE A 219 7.51 -11.10 -21.64
CA ILE A 219 6.06 -11.08 -21.88
C ILE A 219 5.76 -11.33 -23.37
N ASP A 220 6.54 -10.72 -24.26
CA ASP A 220 6.36 -10.87 -25.72
C ASP A 220 6.75 -12.28 -26.20
N GLU A 221 7.81 -12.88 -25.65
CA GLU A 221 8.15 -14.28 -25.86
C GLU A 221 7.04 -15.23 -25.40
N ALA A 222 6.53 -15.04 -24.18
CA ALA A 222 5.43 -15.84 -23.66
C ALA A 222 4.17 -15.73 -24.53
N ALA A 223 3.85 -14.52 -25.01
CA ALA A 223 2.71 -14.30 -25.90
C ALA A 223 2.89 -14.97 -27.28
N ARG A 224 4.13 -15.08 -27.78
CA ARG A 224 4.45 -15.79 -29.03
C ARG A 224 4.36 -17.31 -28.88
N HIS A 225 4.77 -17.87 -27.75
CA HIS A 225 4.68 -19.32 -27.49
C HIS A 225 3.26 -19.84 -27.20
N MET A 226 2.31 -18.95 -26.89
CA MET A 226 0.90 -19.30 -26.67
C MET A 226 0.03 -19.25 -27.94
N LYS A 227 0.61 -18.92 -29.11
CA LYS A 227 -0.03 -18.96 -30.43
C LYS A 227 0.44 -20.18 -31.21
#